data_AF-A0AAD6V6X6-F1
#
_entry.id   AF-A0AAD6V6X6-F1
#
_cell.length_a   1.000
_cell.length_b   1.000
_cell.length_c   1.000
_cell.angle_alpha   90.00
_cell.angle_beta   90.00
_cell.angle_gamma   90.00
#
_symmetry.space_group_name_H-M   'P 1'
#
loop_
_entity.id
_entity.type
_entity.pdbx_description
1 polymer ?
#
loop_
_entity_poly.entity_id
_entity_poly.type
_entity_poly.pdbx_seq_one_letter_code
_entity_poly.pdbx_strand_id
1 'polypeptide(L)'
;MYVYDWVNAQPSLSLLHGRLEPFKDEPSRVVHLTRRHYLHRVTVPDHRLALTRLLCGSFRLRGVHRPDSDIPLHDRLCRKCGQDVETPEHVLMLCRDTETCEARQELLDRLRVDFHYDLELPRSHAEAHLTLQGLIFHWHHVIPIARFVHKVSKCWRWFGHVLPTELMEDEPPFEGEDLDDSAVEVPVSGYNSPLVGEFGFGVPARNSLYNIT
;
A
#
# COMPACT_ATOMS: atom_id res chain seq x y z
N MET A 1 -2.71 -7.81 -22.07
CA MET A 1 -3.23 -7.99 -20.69
C MET A 1 -2.97 -6.70 -19.95
N TYR A 2 -4.01 -5.99 -19.49
CA TYR A 2 -3.82 -4.73 -18.78
C TYR A 2 -3.28 -5.01 -17.38
N VAL A 3 -2.43 -4.12 -16.86
CA VAL A 3 -1.87 -4.21 -15.49
C VAL A 3 -2.99 -4.39 -14.45
N TYR A 4 -4.14 -3.77 -14.68
CA TYR A 4 -5.32 -3.91 -13.85
C TYR A 4 -5.84 -5.35 -13.75
N ASP A 5 -6.00 -6.03 -14.89
CA ASP A 5 -6.50 -7.41 -14.94
C ASP A 5 -5.53 -8.37 -14.22
N TRP A 6 -4.23 -8.13 -14.41
CA TRP A 6 -3.20 -8.93 -13.73
C TRP A 6 -3.24 -8.73 -12.21
N VAL A 7 -3.35 -7.49 -11.72
CA VAL A 7 -3.45 -7.21 -10.28
C VAL A 7 -4.68 -7.90 -9.68
N ASN A 8 -5.84 -7.81 -10.33
CA ASN A 8 -7.07 -8.44 -9.84
C ASN A 8 -7.04 -9.97 -9.92
N ALA A 9 -6.24 -10.55 -10.83
CA ALA A 9 -6.07 -12.00 -10.94
C ALA A 9 -5.11 -12.58 -9.88
N GLN A 10 -4.27 -11.76 -9.24
CA GLN A 10 -3.27 -12.21 -8.26
C GLN A 10 -3.83 -12.20 -6.83
N PRO A 11 -3.99 -13.36 -6.15
CA PRO A 11 -4.47 -13.43 -4.77
C PRO A 11 -3.52 -12.74 -3.78
N SER A 12 -2.22 -12.70 -4.09
CA SER A 12 -1.20 -12.00 -3.29
C SER A 12 -1.33 -10.48 -3.29
N LEU A 13 -2.09 -9.93 -4.24
CA LEU A 13 -2.34 -8.51 -4.37
C LEU A 13 -3.77 -8.15 -4.00
N SER A 14 -4.46 -8.97 -3.19
CA SER A 14 -5.86 -8.79 -2.82
C SER A 14 -6.17 -7.38 -2.31
N LEU A 15 -5.28 -6.81 -1.48
CA LEU A 15 -5.45 -5.46 -0.94
C LEU A 15 -5.42 -4.38 -2.03
N LEU A 16 -4.86 -4.63 -3.21
CA LEU A 16 -4.85 -3.70 -4.35
C LEU A 16 -6.06 -3.86 -5.29
N HIS A 17 -6.91 -4.88 -5.07
CA HIS A 17 -8.08 -5.12 -5.91
C HIS A 17 -9.07 -3.96 -5.82
N GLY A 18 -9.57 -3.49 -6.98
CA GLY A 18 -10.53 -2.39 -7.04
C GLY A 18 -10.04 -1.05 -6.48
N ARG A 19 -8.73 -0.88 -6.26
CA ARG A 19 -8.15 0.30 -5.62
C ARG A 19 -8.53 1.62 -6.31
N LEU A 20 -8.92 2.59 -5.49
CA LEU A 20 -9.01 4.01 -5.85
C LEU A 20 -7.85 4.79 -5.24
N GLU A 21 -7.33 5.80 -5.93
CA GLU A 21 -6.29 6.69 -5.40
C GLU A 21 -6.94 7.82 -4.58
N PRO A 22 -6.55 8.02 -3.31
CA PRO A 22 -7.07 9.10 -2.48
C PRO A 22 -6.38 10.42 -2.79
N PHE A 23 -7.13 11.50 -2.57
CA PHE A 23 -6.67 12.88 -2.62
C PHE A 23 -7.06 13.56 -1.31
N LYS A 24 -6.33 14.61 -0.91
CA LYS A 24 -6.52 15.25 0.40
C LYS A 24 -7.94 15.78 0.61
N ASP A 25 -8.44 16.50 -0.39
CA ASP A 25 -9.70 17.25 -0.32
C ASP A 25 -10.64 16.89 -1.50
N GLU A 26 -10.33 15.82 -2.25
CA GLU A 26 -11.10 15.36 -3.41
C GLU A 26 -11.53 13.89 -3.25
N PRO A 27 -12.63 13.46 -3.90
CA PRO A 27 -13.04 12.06 -3.94
C PRO A 27 -11.95 11.15 -4.52
N SER A 28 -11.82 9.95 -3.97
CA SER A 28 -10.91 8.93 -4.52
C SER A 28 -11.35 8.52 -5.93
N ARG A 29 -10.39 8.39 -6.85
CA ARG A 29 -10.64 8.01 -8.26
C ARG A 29 -9.60 7.04 -8.79
N VAL A 30 -9.91 6.33 -9.87
CA VAL A 30 -8.94 5.47 -10.55
C VAL A 30 -7.88 6.33 -11.23
N VAL A 31 -6.60 6.09 -10.89
CA VAL A 31 -5.46 6.77 -11.52
C VAL A 31 -4.42 5.73 -11.94
N HIS A 32 -4.11 5.69 -13.23
CA HIS A 32 -3.20 4.71 -13.81
C HIS A 32 -1.71 5.08 -13.61
N LEU A 33 -1.35 6.36 -13.73
CA LEU A 33 0.04 6.83 -13.71
C LEU A 33 0.23 7.97 -12.72
N THR A 34 0.35 7.63 -11.44
CA THR A 34 0.74 8.59 -10.39
C THR A 34 1.59 7.89 -9.33
N ARG A 35 2.46 8.67 -8.68
CA ARG A 35 3.15 8.18 -7.47
C ARG A 35 2.10 7.93 -6.40
N ARG A 36 2.04 6.69 -5.93
CA ARG A 36 1.04 6.25 -4.95
C ARG A 36 1.13 7.09 -3.67
N HIS A 37 -0.02 7.46 -3.10
CA HIS A 37 -0.06 8.41 -1.99
C HIS A 37 0.78 7.94 -0.78
N TYR A 38 0.72 6.65 -0.44
CA TYR A 38 1.52 6.07 0.65
C TYR A 38 3.04 6.20 0.44
N LEU A 39 3.52 6.33 -0.80
CA LEU A 39 4.95 6.48 -1.11
C LEU A 39 5.51 7.87 -0.78
N HIS A 40 4.64 8.86 -0.57
CA HIS A 40 5.05 10.22 -0.19
C HIS A 40 4.43 10.68 1.14
N ARG A 41 3.26 10.16 1.53
CA ARG A 41 2.62 10.45 2.83
C ARG A 41 3.33 9.78 4.00
N VAL A 42 3.86 8.57 3.80
CA VAL A 42 4.62 7.85 4.83
C VAL A 42 6.08 8.26 4.72
N THR A 43 6.48 9.18 5.59
CA THR A 43 7.84 9.77 5.58
C THR A 43 8.90 8.78 6.08
N VAL A 44 8.57 7.99 7.11
CA VAL A 44 9.47 6.99 7.69
C VAL A 44 9.74 5.85 6.70
N PRO A 45 10.99 5.66 6.24
CA PRO A 45 11.32 4.67 5.20
C PRO A 45 10.90 3.23 5.55
N ASP A 46 11.18 2.78 6.77
CA ASP A 46 10.84 1.41 7.20
C ASP A 46 9.33 1.15 7.20
N HIS A 47 8.53 2.15 7.56
CA HIS A 47 7.07 2.04 7.54
C HIS A 47 6.54 1.94 6.11
N ARG A 48 7.11 2.77 5.22
CA ARG A 48 6.78 2.75 3.78
C ARG A 48 7.18 1.43 3.13
N LEU A 49 8.35 0.90 3.48
CA LEU A 49 8.83 -0.40 2.98
C LEU A 49 7.92 -1.53 3.46
N ALA A 50 7.56 -1.56 4.73
CA ALA A 50 6.65 -2.57 5.27
C ALA A 50 5.28 -2.53 4.58
N LEU A 51 4.70 -1.34 4.42
CA LEU A 51 3.42 -1.18 3.72
C LEU A 51 3.51 -1.57 2.24
N THR A 52 4.61 -1.24 1.57
CA THR A 52 4.83 -1.64 0.16
C THR A 52 4.95 -3.15 0.04
N ARG A 53 5.70 -3.81 0.92
CA ARG A 53 5.79 -5.28 0.98
C ARG A 53 4.44 -5.94 1.25
N LEU A 54 3.60 -5.33 2.09
CA LEU A 54 2.23 -5.80 2.32
C LEU A 54 1.44 -5.81 1.01
N LEU A 55 1.42 -4.66 0.33
CA LEU A 55 0.61 -4.45 -0.87
C LEU A 55 1.11 -5.26 -2.07
N CYS A 56 2.41 -5.49 -2.16
CA CYS A 56 3.03 -6.34 -3.17
C CYS A 56 3.00 -7.84 -2.80
N GLY A 57 2.30 -8.21 -1.72
CA GLY A 57 2.17 -9.60 -1.29
C GLY A 57 3.47 -10.24 -0.82
N SER A 58 4.52 -9.49 -0.52
CA SER A 58 5.87 -10.03 -0.28
C SER A 58 6.03 -10.73 1.09
N PHE A 59 5.01 -10.71 1.96
CA PHE A 59 5.12 -11.24 3.33
C PHE A 59 5.07 -12.75 3.48
N ARG A 60 5.11 -13.53 2.38
CA ARG A 60 5.12 -15.00 2.42
C ARG A 60 4.11 -15.59 3.41
N LEU A 61 2.91 -15.02 3.42
CA LEU A 61 1.79 -15.45 4.24
C LEU A 61 1.25 -16.77 3.66
N ARG A 62 1.15 -17.82 4.49
CA ARG A 62 0.81 -19.17 4.02
C ARG A 62 -0.54 -19.23 3.32
N GLY A 63 -1.52 -18.47 3.81
CA GLY A 63 -2.87 -18.42 3.23
C GLY A 63 -2.94 -17.72 1.87
N VAL A 64 -1.87 -17.04 1.46
CA VAL A 64 -1.85 -16.20 0.25
C VAL A 64 -0.83 -16.67 -0.77
N HIS A 65 0.20 -17.41 -0.34
CA HIS A 65 1.24 -17.94 -1.23
C HIS A 65 1.11 -19.44 -1.47
N ARG A 66 1.30 -19.79 -2.75
CA ARG A 66 1.42 -21.10 -3.40
C ARG A 66 0.15 -21.81 -3.90
N PRO A 67 0.13 -22.09 -5.23
CA PRO A 67 -0.51 -23.27 -5.82
C PRO A 67 0.30 -24.58 -5.62
N ASP A 68 1.62 -24.52 -5.37
CA ASP A 68 2.50 -25.71 -5.16
C ASP A 68 2.73 -26.08 -3.69
N SER A 69 1.71 -26.01 -2.83
CA SER A 69 1.83 -26.64 -1.51
C SER A 69 0.79 -27.73 -1.40
N ASP A 70 1.26 -28.95 -1.15
CA ASP A 70 0.42 -30.11 -0.80
C ASP A 70 -0.38 -29.88 0.51
N ILE A 71 -0.18 -28.75 1.17
CA ILE A 71 -0.88 -28.30 2.37
C ILE A 71 -2.22 -27.65 1.98
N PRO A 72 -3.35 -28.27 2.34
CA PRO A 72 -4.68 -27.69 2.16
C PRO A 72 -4.80 -26.29 2.80
N LEU A 73 -5.62 -25.41 2.23
CA LEU A 73 -5.80 -24.04 2.72
C LEU A 73 -6.15 -23.98 4.22
N HIS A 74 -6.95 -24.93 4.72
CA HIS A 74 -7.34 -25.01 6.13
C HIS A 74 -6.18 -25.32 7.08
N ASP A 75 -5.11 -25.96 6.58
CA ASP A 75 -3.91 -26.29 7.35
C ASP A 75 -2.87 -25.16 7.33
N ARG A 76 -3.11 -24.09 6.57
CA ARG A 76 -2.23 -22.93 6.44
C ARG A 76 -2.41 -21.93 7.57
N LEU A 77 -2.42 -22.46 8.80
CA LEU A 77 -2.68 -21.70 10.02
C LEU A 77 -1.62 -20.62 10.27
N CYS A 78 -2.07 -19.52 10.85
CA CYS A 78 -1.28 -18.38 11.29
C CYS A 78 -0.12 -18.83 12.18
N ARG A 79 1.11 -18.48 11.81
CA ARG A 79 2.30 -18.87 12.58
C ARG A 79 2.38 -18.23 13.96
N LYS A 80 1.62 -17.16 14.22
CA LYS A 80 1.56 -16.49 15.51
C LYS A 80 0.58 -17.16 16.47
N CYS A 81 -0.68 -17.30 16.08
CA CYS A 81 -1.72 -17.78 16.99
C CYS A 81 -2.16 -19.24 16.74
N GLY A 82 -1.89 -19.79 15.55
CA GLY A 82 -2.33 -21.14 15.15
C GLY A 82 -3.85 -21.33 15.06
N GLN A 83 -4.65 -20.26 15.03
CA GLN A 83 -6.12 -20.36 15.16
C GLN A 83 -6.87 -20.35 13.82
N ASP A 84 -6.29 -19.75 12.79
CA ASP A 84 -7.00 -19.43 11.55
C ASP A 84 -6.00 -19.24 10.41
N VAL A 85 -6.47 -19.19 9.16
CA VAL A 85 -5.63 -19.12 7.96
C VAL A 85 -4.75 -17.86 7.98
N GLU A 86 -3.48 -18.01 7.62
CA GLU A 86 -2.51 -16.93 7.64
C GLU A 86 -2.68 -16.00 6.44
N THR A 87 -3.58 -15.02 6.57
CA THR A 87 -3.84 -13.96 5.59
C THR A 87 -3.49 -12.57 6.16
N PRO A 88 -3.31 -11.52 5.35
CA PRO A 88 -3.13 -10.15 5.82
C PRO A 88 -4.22 -9.72 6.80
N GLU A 89 -5.47 -10.04 6.45
CA GLU A 89 -6.68 -9.77 7.22
C GLU A 89 -6.58 -10.40 8.60
N HIS A 90 -6.24 -11.68 8.65
CA HIS A 90 -6.06 -12.37 9.91
C HIS A 90 -4.91 -11.75 10.70
N VAL A 91 -3.70 -11.72 10.14
CA VAL A 91 -2.49 -11.32 10.84
C VAL A 91 -2.59 -9.91 11.40
N LEU A 92 -3.17 -8.98 10.65
CA LEU A 92 -3.24 -7.59 11.06
C LEU A 92 -4.48 -7.30 11.91
N MET A 93 -5.65 -7.81 11.54
CA MET A 93 -6.93 -7.35 12.11
C MET A 93 -7.68 -8.36 12.97
N LEU A 94 -7.36 -9.66 12.92
CA LEU A 94 -8.10 -10.70 13.68
C LEU A 94 -7.21 -11.50 14.63
N CYS A 95 -5.90 -11.55 14.39
CA CYS A 95 -4.95 -12.36 15.14
C CYS A 95 -4.93 -11.91 16.61
N ARG A 96 -4.91 -12.90 17.50
CA ARG A 96 -4.97 -12.73 18.97
C ARG A 96 -3.62 -12.89 19.66
N ASP A 97 -2.55 -12.96 18.89
CA ASP A 97 -1.19 -12.94 19.43
C ASP A 97 -0.91 -11.62 20.15
N THR A 98 -0.25 -11.71 21.31
CA THR A 98 -0.07 -10.59 22.24
C THR A 98 0.55 -9.36 21.57
N GLU A 99 1.66 -9.53 20.84
CA GLU A 99 2.35 -8.40 20.19
C GLU A 99 1.48 -7.74 19.12
N THR A 100 0.67 -8.54 18.43
CA THR A 100 -0.26 -8.05 17.41
C THR A 100 -1.42 -7.28 18.06
N CYS A 101 -1.98 -7.80 19.16
CA CYS A 101 -3.03 -7.14 19.93
C CYS A 101 -2.55 -5.78 20.48
N GLU A 102 -1.35 -5.74 21.06
CA GLU A 102 -0.76 -4.49 21.57
C GLU A 102 -0.52 -3.47 20.45
N ALA A 103 0.01 -3.92 19.31
CA ALA A 103 0.20 -3.05 18.15
C ALA A 103 -1.15 -2.52 17.61
N ARG A 104 -2.20 -3.36 17.61
CA ARG A 104 -3.54 -2.98 17.17
C ARG A 104 -4.17 -1.97 18.13
N GLN A 105 -4.02 -2.16 19.43
CA GLN A 105 -4.50 -1.21 20.43
C GLN A 105 -3.83 0.17 20.23
N GLU A 106 -2.52 0.20 19.98
CA GLU A 106 -1.82 1.47 19.66
C GLU A 106 -2.36 2.13 18.37
N LEU A 107 -2.71 1.34 17.36
CA LEU A 107 -3.35 1.85 16.14
C LEU A 107 -4.71 2.48 16.47
N LEU A 108 -5.57 1.79 17.20
CA LEU A 108 -6.90 2.27 17.58
C LEU A 108 -6.81 3.57 18.39
N ASP A 109 -5.89 3.62 19.36
CA ASP A 109 -5.69 4.82 20.18
C ASP A 109 -5.24 6.02 19.33
N ARG A 110 -4.32 5.81 18.38
CA ARG A 110 -3.89 6.87 17.45
C ARG A 110 -5.01 7.32 16.52
N LEU A 111 -5.78 6.39 15.96
CA LEU A 111 -6.92 6.73 15.10
C LEU A 111 -7.95 7.58 15.85
N ARG A 112 -8.24 7.23 17.09
CA ARG A 112 -9.18 7.96 17.94
C ARG A 112 -8.65 9.33 18.34
N VAL A 113 -7.40 9.41 18.80
CA VAL A 113 -6.82 10.66 19.34
C VAL A 113 -6.43 11.64 18.24
N ASP A 114 -5.74 11.19 17.21
CA ASP A 114 -5.16 12.07 16.19
C ASP A 114 -6.14 12.39 15.05
N PHE A 115 -7.13 11.51 14.81
CA PHE A 115 -8.01 11.59 13.64
C PHE A 115 -9.50 11.56 13.98
N HIS A 116 -9.87 11.48 15.26
CA HIS A 116 -11.27 11.34 15.72
C HIS A 116 -12.01 10.19 15.02
N TYR A 117 -11.28 9.12 14.68
CA TYR A 117 -11.81 7.97 13.97
C TYR A 117 -11.93 6.80 14.94
N ASP A 118 -13.17 6.45 15.30
CA ASP A 118 -13.45 5.28 16.13
C ASP A 118 -13.61 4.05 15.23
N LEU A 119 -12.56 3.21 15.22
CA LEU A 119 -12.53 2.02 14.39
C LEU A 119 -13.14 0.84 15.15
N GLU A 120 -14.29 0.36 14.67
CA GLU A 120 -14.84 -0.91 15.10
C GLU A 120 -13.95 -2.07 14.61
N LEU A 121 -13.60 -2.98 15.53
CA LEU A 121 -12.78 -4.13 15.17
C LEU A 121 -13.58 -5.13 14.33
N PRO A 122 -13.02 -5.59 13.20
CA PRO A 122 -13.69 -6.55 12.32
C PRO A 122 -13.84 -7.90 13.02
N ARG A 123 -14.93 -8.59 12.70
CA ARG A 123 -15.26 -9.93 13.24
C ARG A 123 -15.10 -11.04 12.19
N SER A 124 -14.94 -10.66 10.93
CA SER A 124 -14.77 -11.56 9.80
C SER A 124 -13.58 -11.14 8.91
N HIS A 125 -13.09 -12.08 8.09
CA HIS A 125 -12.04 -11.78 7.10
C HIS A 125 -12.49 -10.74 6.08
N ALA A 126 -13.75 -10.79 5.64
CA ALA A 126 -14.29 -9.83 4.69
C ALA A 126 -14.31 -8.40 5.26
N GLU A 127 -14.78 -8.24 6.51
CA GLU A 127 -14.71 -6.95 7.20
C GLU A 127 -13.26 -6.49 7.38
N ALA A 128 -12.37 -7.38 7.82
CA ALA A 128 -10.97 -7.08 8.01
C ALA A 128 -10.28 -6.62 6.72
N HIS A 129 -10.63 -7.23 5.59
CA HIS A 129 -10.15 -6.83 4.27
C HIS A 129 -10.56 -5.39 3.94
N LEU A 130 -11.86 -5.10 4.04
CA LEU A 130 -12.41 -3.77 3.75
C LEU A 130 -11.85 -2.71 4.70
N THR A 131 -11.72 -3.03 5.98
CA THR A 131 -11.10 -2.14 6.98
C THR A 131 -9.64 -1.85 6.63
N LEU A 132 -8.85 -2.88 6.28
CA LEU A 132 -7.45 -2.68 5.88
C LEU A 132 -7.33 -1.80 4.64
N GLN A 133 -8.11 -2.08 3.59
CA GLN A 133 -8.13 -1.25 2.39
C GLN A 133 -8.54 0.19 2.72
N GLY A 134 -9.60 0.39 3.50
CA GLY A 134 -10.07 1.69 3.92
C GLY A 134 -9.02 2.49 4.68
N LEU A 135 -8.27 1.87 5.59
CA LEU A 135 -7.20 2.53 6.33
C LEU A 135 -5.98 2.84 5.45
N ILE A 136 -5.56 1.90 4.61
CA ILE A 136 -4.37 2.04 3.75
C ILE A 136 -4.60 3.08 2.67
N PHE A 137 -5.78 3.10 2.05
CA PHE A 137 -6.12 4.03 0.97
C PHE A 137 -6.82 5.30 1.45
N HIS A 138 -6.78 5.60 2.75
CA HIS A 138 -7.23 6.88 3.28
C HIS A 138 -6.04 7.84 3.46
N TRP A 139 -6.21 9.09 3.01
CA TRP A 139 -5.14 10.09 2.95
C TRP A 139 -4.42 10.34 4.28
N HIS A 140 -5.15 10.24 5.39
CA HIS A 140 -4.65 10.50 6.73
C HIS A 140 -4.31 9.21 7.49
N HIS A 141 -5.12 8.16 7.34
CA HIS A 141 -4.97 6.92 8.13
C HIS A 141 -3.82 6.04 7.62
N VAL A 142 -3.33 6.29 6.40
CA VAL A 142 -2.15 5.64 5.84
C VAL A 142 -0.91 5.76 6.73
N ILE A 143 -0.79 6.85 7.51
CA ILE A 143 0.36 7.08 8.39
C ILE A 143 0.33 6.13 9.60
N PRO A 144 -0.72 6.11 10.45
CA PRO A 144 -0.77 5.20 11.58
C PRO A 144 -0.84 3.73 11.14
N ILE A 145 -1.53 3.39 10.03
CA ILE A 145 -1.56 2.00 9.55
C ILE A 145 -0.18 1.53 9.06
N ALA A 146 0.62 2.38 8.41
CA ALA A 146 1.97 2.00 7.98
C ALA A 146 2.90 1.71 9.18
N ARG A 147 2.79 2.52 10.25
CA ARG A 147 3.50 2.27 11.52
C ARG A 147 3.06 0.95 12.14
N PHE A 148 1.76 0.70 12.19
CA PHE A 148 1.19 -0.54 12.71
C PHE A 148 1.67 -1.76 11.94
N VAL A 149 1.56 -1.75 10.61
CA VAL A 149 2.04 -2.82 9.73
C VAL A 149 3.51 -3.09 9.99
N HIS A 150 4.34 -2.05 10.04
CA HIS A 150 5.77 -2.20 10.35
C HIS A 150 6.03 -2.79 11.76
N LYS A 151 5.25 -2.41 12.77
CA LYS A 151 5.39 -2.96 14.13
C LYS A 151 5.08 -4.46 14.15
N VAL A 152 3.94 -4.87 13.58
CA VAL A 152 3.58 -6.29 13.44
C VAL A 152 4.62 -7.05 12.61
N SER A 153 5.15 -6.41 11.56
CA SER A 153 6.20 -6.95 10.71
C SER A 153 7.48 -7.27 11.48
N LYS A 154 7.94 -6.36 12.35
CA LYS A 154 9.18 -6.54 13.11
C LYS A 154 9.12 -7.72 14.08
N CYS A 155 7.93 -7.97 14.62
CA CYS A 155 7.66 -9.11 15.49
C CYS A 155 7.68 -10.46 14.75
N TRP A 156 7.80 -10.46 13.42
CA TRP A 156 7.87 -11.68 12.64
C TRP A 156 9.30 -11.97 12.16
N ARG A 157 9.80 -13.14 12.57
CA ARG A 157 11.10 -13.67 12.11
C ARG A 157 11.18 -13.91 10.59
N TRP A 158 10.05 -13.95 9.88
CA TRP A 158 9.99 -14.27 8.44
C TRP A 158 9.68 -13.05 7.55
N PHE A 159 9.49 -11.87 8.14
CA PHE A 159 9.31 -10.60 7.41
C PHE A 159 10.67 -10.11 6.89
N GLY A 160 11.25 -10.84 5.93
CA GLY A 160 12.61 -10.54 5.51
C GLY A 160 13.18 -11.38 4.38
N HIS A 161 12.40 -12.28 3.74
CA HIS A 161 12.88 -12.79 2.46
C HIS A 161 12.91 -11.65 1.45
N VAL A 162 14.13 -11.42 0.96
CA VAL A 162 14.56 -10.43 -0.04
C VAL A 162 13.45 -10.25 -1.09
N LEU A 163 13.04 -9.00 -1.33
CA LEU A 163 12.27 -8.66 -2.54
C LEU A 163 13.05 -9.25 -3.71
N PRO A 164 12.44 -9.96 -4.68
CA PRO A 164 13.18 -10.35 -5.88
C PRO A 164 13.89 -9.10 -6.40
N THR A 165 15.22 -9.13 -6.41
CA THR A 165 16.07 -7.99 -6.81
C THR A 165 15.76 -7.55 -8.24
N GLU A 166 15.04 -8.38 -9.00
CA GLU A 166 14.56 -8.18 -10.36
C GLU A 166 13.61 -6.96 -10.58
N LEU A 167 13.23 -6.23 -9.53
CA LEU A 167 12.41 -5.00 -9.65
C LEU A 167 13.12 -3.72 -9.16
N MET A 168 14.38 -3.80 -8.75
CA MET A 168 15.22 -2.60 -8.70
C MET A 168 15.72 -2.39 -10.11
N GLU A 169 15.23 -1.34 -10.77
CA GLU A 169 15.76 -0.86 -12.03
C GLU A 169 17.29 -0.82 -11.89
N ASP A 170 17.99 -1.63 -12.69
CA ASP A 170 19.43 -1.54 -12.80
C ASP A 170 19.75 -0.06 -13.05
N GLU A 171 20.58 0.55 -12.20
CA GLU A 171 21.13 1.84 -12.55
C GLU A 171 21.73 1.68 -13.95
N PRO A 172 21.35 2.52 -14.93
CA PRO A 172 21.97 2.46 -16.24
C PRO A 172 23.48 2.51 -15.99
N PRO A 173 24.26 1.63 -16.62
CA PRO A 173 25.70 1.64 -16.43
C PRO A 173 26.16 3.08 -16.62
N PHE A 174 26.75 3.63 -15.56
CA PHE A 174 27.48 4.88 -15.66
C PHE A 174 28.70 4.54 -16.53
N GLU A 175 28.49 4.59 -17.85
CA GLU A 175 29.58 4.73 -18.79
C GLU A 175 30.21 6.07 -18.42
N GLY A 176 31.31 5.99 -17.68
CA GLY A 176 32.22 7.10 -17.54
C GLY A 176 32.70 7.44 -18.94
N GLU A 177 31.98 8.33 -19.61
CA GLU A 177 32.55 9.11 -20.70
C GLU A 177 33.70 9.88 -20.06
N ASP A 178 34.92 9.45 -20.37
CA ASP A 178 36.11 10.23 -20.19
C ASP A 178 35.84 11.59 -20.83
N LEU A 179 35.63 12.61 -19.98
CA LEU A 179 35.52 14.00 -20.40
C LEU A 179 36.88 14.39 -21.01
N ASP A 180 36.97 14.26 -22.33
CA ASP A 180 38.01 14.91 -23.13
C ASP A 180 37.81 16.41 -22.98
N ASP A 181 38.77 17.00 -22.27
CA ASP A 181 38.90 18.42 -21.94
C ASP A 181 39.26 19.19 -23.22
N SER A 182 38.30 19.33 -24.13
CA SER A 182 38.39 20.26 -25.26
C SER A 182 37.22 21.23 -25.24
N ALA A 183 37.53 22.41 -24.71
CA ALA A 183 36.66 23.57 -24.70
C ALA A 183 36.13 23.90 -26.11
N VAL A 184 34.81 23.91 -26.24
CA VAL A 184 34.12 24.55 -27.36
C VAL A 184 33.08 25.51 -26.77
N GLU A 185 33.46 26.78 -26.68
CA GLU A 185 32.54 27.88 -26.43
C GLU A 185 31.62 28.10 -27.65
N VAL A 186 30.29 28.03 -27.50
CA VAL A 186 29.35 28.94 -28.22
C VAL A 186 27.92 28.89 -27.58
N PRO A 187 26.98 29.81 -27.88
CA PRO A 187 26.58 30.89 -26.98
C PRO A 187 25.11 30.81 -26.49
N VAL A 188 24.80 31.70 -25.55
CA VAL A 188 23.47 31.95 -24.97
C VAL A 188 22.46 32.45 -26.01
N SER A 189 21.34 31.74 -26.16
CA SER A 189 20.04 32.21 -26.69
C SER A 189 19.03 31.10 -26.36
N GLY A 190 17.96 31.28 -25.59
CA GLY A 190 16.89 32.26 -25.75
C GLY A 190 15.61 31.51 -26.20
N TYR A 191 14.51 31.70 -25.48
CA TYR A 191 13.09 31.40 -25.81
C TYR A 191 12.40 30.11 -25.32
N ASN A 192 11.60 30.34 -24.26
CA ASN A 192 10.14 30.22 -24.16
C ASN A 192 9.38 28.88 -24.26
N SER A 193 8.65 28.64 -23.15
CA SER A 193 7.42 27.87 -22.97
C SER A 193 6.28 28.26 -23.92
N PRO A 194 5.34 27.34 -24.22
CA PRO A 194 3.92 27.60 -23.96
C PRO A 194 3.17 26.35 -23.41
N LEU A 195 2.42 26.47 -22.31
CA LEU A 195 0.96 26.71 -22.20
C LEU A 195 0.01 25.60 -22.72
N VAL A 196 -0.72 25.03 -21.75
CA VAL A 196 -2.18 24.80 -21.67
C VAL A 196 -2.90 24.16 -22.87
N GLY A 197 -3.52 22.99 -22.61
CA GLY A 197 -4.56 22.41 -23.43
C GLY A 197 -5.65 21.79 -22.55
N GLU A 198 -6.77 22.50 -22.44
CA GLU A 198 -8.02 22.10 -21.80
C GLU A 198 -8.65 20.91 -22.53
N PHE A 199 -9.15 19.91 -21.79
CA PHE A 199 -10.22 19.03 -22.27
C PHE A 199 -11.16 18.69 -21.11
N GLY A 200 -12.32 19.33 -21.13
CA GLY A 200 -13.45 19.00 -20.28
C GLY A 200 -14.19 17.77 -20.79
N PHE A 201 -14.57 16.89 -19.86
CA PHE A 201 -15.69 15.98 -20.04
C PHE A 201 -16.45 15.91 -18.71
N GLY A 202 -17.65 16.47 -18.72
CA GLY A 202 -18.60 16.39 -17.62
C GLY A 202 -19.32 15.04 -17.59
N VAL A 203 -19.57 14.53 -16.39
CA VAL A 203 -20.48 13.42 -16.07
C VAL A 203 -21.13 13.73 -14.70
N PRO A 204 -22.42 13.41 -14.47
CA PRO A 204 -23.30 14.22 -13.63
C PRO A 204 -23.21 13.94 -12.12
N ALA A 205 -23.46 15.00 -11.35
CA ALA A 205 -23.60 14.97 -9.90
C ALA A 205 -24.84 14.16 -9.47
N ARG A 206 -24.65 13.22 -8.55
CA ARG A 206 -25.71 12.74 -7.66
C ARG A 206 -25.47 13.36 -6.28
N ASN A 207 -26.33 14.32 -5.94
CA ASN A 207 -26.36 14.99 -4.65
C ASN A 207 -26.64 13.98 -3.52
N SER A 208 -25.75 13.95 -2.53
CA SER A 208 -26.03 13.45 -1.19
C SER A 208 -26.55 14.63 -0.36
N LEU A 209 -27.84 14.61 -0.05
CA LEU A 209 -28.44 15.53 0.93
C LEU A 209 -28.09 15.01 2.33
N TYR A 210 -27.17 15.72 2.99
CA TYR A 210 -27.08 15.72 4.44
C TYR A 210 -28.28 16.52 4.97
N ASN A 211 -29.16 15.87 5.72
CA ASN A 211 -30.03 16.59 6.65
C ASN A 211 -29.55 16.30 8.06
N ILE A 212 -29.02 17.38 8.64
CA ILE A 212 -28.82 17.59 10.06
C ILE A 212 -30.20 17.85 10.66
N THR A 213 -30.56 17.05 11.66
CA THR A 213 -31.31 17.44 12.87
C THR A 213 -31.05 16.41 13.94
#